data_AF-A0A1Y3BAG6-F1
#
_entry.id   AF-A0A1Y3BAG6-F1
#
_cell.length_a   1.000
_cell.length_b   1.000
_cell.length_c   1.000
_cell.angle_alpha   90.00
_cell.angle_beta   90.00
_cell.angle_gamma   90.00
#
_symmetry.space_group_name_H-M   'P 1'
#
loop_
_entity.id
_entity.type
_entity.pdbx_description
1 polymer ?
#
loop_
_entity_poly.entity_id
_entity_poly.type
_entity_poly.pdbx_seq_one_letter_code
_entity_poly.pdbx_strand_id
1 'polypeptide(L)'
;VIGNLIQLTYLDASFNKIEDVSPEIGKCINLTDLTLSSNNLQELPDSFGNLQKLLVLRLDENELKTIPMSLGSLSQIEEITINENMITELPPTIGHLRNLQTFIADCNKIERLPDSICSCNNVRILSLAENNLKYLPDDLGRLSSLQVLNLCNNYLTYLPFSLTQITNLKAI
;
A
#
# COMPACT_ATOMS: atom_id res chain seq x y z
N VAL A 1 18.45 -10.48 -17.67
CA VAL A 1 17.05 -10.59 -17.20
C VAL A 1 17.06 -10.50 -15.69
N ILE A 2 16.26 -9.61 -15.10
CA ILE A 2 16.31 -9.30 -13.65
C ILE A 2 16.11 -10.53 -12.77
N GLY A 3 15.30 -11.49 -13.21
CA GLY A 3 15.03 -12.74 -12.47
C GLY A 3 16.24 -13.66 -12.24
N ASN A 4 17.39 -13.39 -12.87
CA ASN A 4 18.64 -14.10 -12.57
C ASN A 4 19.37 -13.53 -11.35
N LEU A 5 18.98 -12.35 -10.85
CA LEU A 5 19.60 -11.69 -9.71
C LEU A 5 19.03 -12.23 -8.39
N ILE A 6 19.07 -13.56 -8.20
CA ILE A 6 18.43 -14.25 -7.07
C ILE A 6 19.03 -13.91 -5.70
N GLN A 7 20.20 -13.26 -5.66
CA GLN A 7 20.84 -12.76 -4.43
C GLN A 7 20.47 -11.31 -4.11
N LEU A 8 19.70 -10.64 -4.98
CA LEU A 8 19.31 -9.24 -4.79
C LEU A 8 18.41 -9.11 -3.57
N THR A 9 18.83 -8.24 -2.64
CA THR A 9 18.07 -7.91 -1.42
C THR A 9 17.52 -6.49 -1.47
N TYR A 10 18.21 -5.59 -2.15
CA TYR A 10 17.82 -4.19 -2.30
C TYR A 10 17.83 -3.83 -3.78
N LEU A 11 16.75 -3.18 -4.24
CA LEU A 11 16.67 -2.60 -5.58
C LEU A 11 16.05 -1.21 -5.50
N ASP A 12 16.80 -0.22 -5.96
CA ASP A 12 16.32 1.12 -6.23
C ASP A 12 16.48 1.41 -7.72
N ALA A 13 15.35 1.65 -8.39
CA ALA A 13 15.28 2.11 -9.76
C ALA A 13 14.42 3.37 -9.88
N SER A 14 14.39 4.20 -8.83
CA SER A 14 13.65 5.46 -8.81
C SER A 14 14.18 6.48 -9.81
N PHE A 15 13.37 7.48 -10.14
CA PHE A 15 13.71 8.60 -11.04
C PHE A 15 14.16 8.13 -12.43
N ASN A 16 13.43 7.18 -12.99
CA ASN A 16 13.65 6.67 -14.33
C ASN A 16 12.40 6.86 -15.20
N LYS A 17 12.34 6.16 -16.33
CA LYS A 17 11.21 6.15 -17.26
C LYS A 17 10.71 4.73 -17.48
N ILE A 18 10.68 3.93 -16.41
CA ILE A 18 10.27 2.54 -16.48
C ILE A 18 8.75 2.53 -16.66
N GLU A 19 8.29 1.96 -17.76
CA GLU A 19 6.86 1.83 -18.08
C GLU A 19 6.28 0.49 -17.60
N ASP A 20 7.11 -0.54 -17.49
CA ASP A 20 6.70 -1.90 -17.11
C ASP A 20 7.81 -2.60 -16.30
N VAL A 21 7.39 -3.41 -15.33
CA VAL A 21 8.25 -4.31 -14.57
C VAL A 21 8.04 -5.73 -15.08
N SER A 22 9.10 -6.35 -15.62
CA SER A 22 9.03 -7.74 -16.04
C SER A 22 8.56 -8.67 -14.91
N PRO A 23 7.65 -9.65 -15.17
CA PRO A 23 7.21 -10.64 -14.18
C PRO A 23 8.34 -11.48 -13.56
N GLU A 24 9.52 -11.47 -14.19
CA GLU A 24 10.74 -12.09 -13.69
C GLU A 24 11.23 -11.49 -12.37
N ILE A 25 10.77 -10.28 -12.00
CA ILE A 25 11.04 -9.69 -10.68
C ILE A 25 10.61 -10.63 -9.54
N GLY A 26 9.53 -11.39 -9.73
CA GLY A 26 9.05 -12.36 -8.74
C GLY A 26 10.02 -13.52 -8.45
N LYS A 27 11.10 -13.68 -9.23
CA LYS A 27 12.19 -14.63 -8.94
C LYS A 27 13.23 -14.08 -7.96
N CYS A 28 13.22 -12.77 -7.71
CA CYS A 28 14.13 -12.12 -6.76
C CYS A 28 13.62 -12.28 -5.32
N ILE A 29 13.42 -13.53 -4.90
CA ILE A 29 12.78 -13.93 -3.63
C ILE A 29 13.51 -13.47 -2.36
N ASN A 30 14.73 -12.93 -2.51
CA ASN A 30 15.52 -12.37 -1.42
C ASN A 30 15.37 -10.85 -1.26
N LEU A 31 14.60 -10.18 -2.12
CA LEU A 31 14.33 -8.75 -2.00
C LEU A 31 13.61 -8.44 -0.67
N THR A 32 14.18 -7.50 0.07
CA THR A 32 13.63 -6.90 1.28
C THR A 32 13.17 -5.47 1.03
N ASP A 33 13.81 -4.77 0.09
CA ASP A 33 13.57 -3.36 -0.20
C ASP A 33 13.47 -3.16 -1.71
N LEU A 34 12.32 -2.67 -2.18
CA LEU A 34 12.07 -2.37 -3.58
C LEU A 34 11.53 -0.95 -3.72
N THR A 35 12.29 -0.10 -4.40
CA THR A 35 11.92 1.28 -4.70
C THR A 35 11.86 1.49 -6.21
N LEU A 36 10.68 1.83 -6.71
CA LEU A 36 10.40 2.14 -8.12
C LEU A 36 9.71 3.51 -8.27
N SER A 37 9.84 4.38 -7.26
CA SER A 37 9.20 5.70 -7.25
C SER A 37 9.66 6.61 -8.40
N SER A 38 8.83 7.55 -8.84
CA SER A 38 9.12 8.49 -9.92
C SER A 38 9.50 7.76 -11.24
N ASN A 39 8.53 7.00 -11.76
CA ASN A 39 8.59 6.26 -13.03
C ASN A 39 7.27 6.41 -13.79
N ASN A 40 7.06 5.62 -14.86
CA ASN A 40 5.86 5.64 -15.70
C ASN A 40 5.06 4.33 -15.60
N LEU A 41 5.11 3.65 -14.45
CA LEU A 41 4.46 2.35 -14.27
C LEU A 41 2.94 2.52 -14.29
N GLN A 42 2.27 1.79 -15.17
CA GLN A 42 0.80 1.79 -15.26
C GLN A 42 0.16 0.62 -14.51
N GLU A 43 0.90 -0.47 -14.34
CA GLU A 43 0.48 -1.68 -13.64
C GLU A 43 1.67 -2.38 -12.97
N LEU A 44 1.36 -3.31 -12.06
CA LEU A 44 2.35 -4.21 -11.46
C LEU A 44 2.04 -5.65 -11.88
N PRO A 45 3.04 -6.47 -12.23
CA PRO A 45 2.79 -7.85 -12.57
C PRO A 45 2.37 -8.65 -11.32
N ASP A 46 1.47 -9.61 -11.49
CA ASP A 46 1.00 -10.50 -10.41
C ASP A 46 2.14 -11.18 -9.64
N SER A 47 3.29 -11.37 -10.29
CA SER A 47 4.51 -11.94 -9.71
C SER A 47 5.07 -11.19 -8.49
N PHE A 48 4.66 -9.93 -8.23
CA PHE A 48 5.05 -9.20 -7.01
C PHE A 48 4.69 -9.97 -5.75
N GLY A 49 3.56 -10.70 -5.76
CA GLY A 49 3.16 -11.56 -4.66
C GLY A 49 4.16 -12.66 -4.29
N ASN A 50 5.18 -12.92 -5.11
CA ASN A 50 6.23 -13.89 -4.82
C ASN A 50 7.38 -13.32 -3.96
N LEU A 51 7.43 -12.01 -3.74
CA LEU A 51 8.49 -11.34 -2.96
C LEU A 51 8.25 -11.51 -1.44
N GLN A 52 8.26 -12.75 -0.97
CA GLN A 52 7.84 -13.13 0.38
C GLN A 52 8.70 -12.54 1.52
N LYS A 53 9.87 -11.97 1.22
CA LYS A 53 10.75 -11.31 2.18
C LYS A 53 10.69 -9.78 2.12
N LEU A 54 9.85 -9.23 1.24
CA LEU A 54 9.76 -7.78 1.06
C LEU A 54 9.23 -7.13 2.35
N LEU A 55 9.98 -6.16 2.85
CA LEU A 55 9.66 -5.36 4.03
C LEU A 55 9.20 -3.96 3.62
N VAL A 56 9.80 -3.41 2.56
CA VAL A 56 9.55 -2.04 2.09
C VAL A 56 9.28 -2.04 0.59
N LEU A 57 8.16 -1.43 0.21
CA LEU A 57 7.77 -1.21 -1.18
C LEU A 57 7.42 0.27 -1.39
N ARG A 58 8.15 0.92 -2.31
CA ARG A 58 7.89 2.31 -2.71
C ARG A 58 7.60 2.40 -4.20
N LEU A 59 6.44 2.96 -4.52
CA LEU A 59 5.89 3.09 -5.87
C LEU A 59 5.30 4.48 -6.10
N ASP A 60 5.73 5.46 -5.32
CA ASP A 60 5.24 6.84 -5.40
C ASP A 60 5.48 7.43 -6.80
N GLU A 61 4.69 8.43 -7.19
CA GLU A 61 4.88 9.18 -8.44
C GLU A 61 4.96 8.25 -9.66
N ASN A 62 3.90 7.48 -9.88
CA ASN A 62 3.73 6.59 -11.02
C ASN A 62 2.32 6.80 -11.63
N GLU A 63 1.94 5.96 -12.59
CA GLU A 63 0.66 6.05 -13.29
C GLU A 63 -0.25 4.85 -12.95
N LEU A 64 -0.05 4.21 -11.78
CA LEU A 64 -0.75 2.99 -11.40
C LEU A 64 -2.25 3.26 -11.26
N LYS A 65 -3.06 2.45 -11.92
CA LYS A 65 -4.54 2.53 -11.84
C LYS A 65 -5.13 1.55 -10.85
N THR A 66 -4.43 0.45 -10.60
CA THR A 66 -4.84 -0.63 -9.71
C THR A 66 -3.62 -1.23 -9.02
N ILE A 67 -3.89 -1.99 -7.96
CA ILE A 67 -2.91 -2.83 -7.29
C ILE A 67 -3.35 -4.29 -7.46
N PRO A 68 -2.46 -5.21 -7.88
CA PRO A 68 -2.83 -6.60 -8.09
C PRO A 68 -3.22 -7.27 -6.78
N MET A 69 -4.17 -8.21 -6.84
CA MET A 69 -4.61 -8.97 -5.66
C MET A 69 -3.44 -9.73 -5.00
N SER A 70 -2.44 -10.13 -5.79
CA SER A 70 -1.25 -10.83 -5.30
C SER A 70 -0.38 -10.01 -4.34
N LEU A 71 -0.52 -8.68 -4.31
CA LEU A 71 0.17 -7.83 -3.34
C LEU A 71 -0.16 -8.26 -1.90
N GLY A 72 -1.39 -8.73 -1.64
CA GLY A 72 -1.79 -9.26 -0.34
C GLY A 72 -1.04 -10.52 0.11
N SER A 73 -0.23 -11.14 -0.76
CA SER A 73 0.63 -12.27 -0.41
C SER A 73 1.96 -11.85 0.25
N LEU A 74 2.27 -10.55 0.30
CA LEU A 74 3.50 -10.01 0.90
C LEU A 74 3.47 -10.06 2.42
N SER A 75 3.53 -11.27 2.99
CA SER A 75 3.27 -11.50 4.41
C SER A 75 4.23 -10.79 5.38
N GLN A 76 5.43 -10.39 4.94
CA GLN A 76 6.43 -9.70 5.75
C GLN A 76 6.43 -8.17 5.58
N ILE A 77 5.61 -7.62 4.68
CA ILE A 77 5.67 -6.19 4.36
C ILE A 77 5.31 -5.33 5.57
N GLU A 78 6.10 -4.29 5.81
CA GLU A 78 5.95 -3.35 6.91
C GLU A 78 5.61 -1.94 6.40
N GLU A 79 6.13 -1.56 5.23
CA GLU A 79 5.93 -0.24 4.64
C GLU A 79 5.52 -0.35 3.16
N ILE A 80 4.41 0.32 2.82
CA ILE A 80 3.96 0.51 1.45
C ILE A 80 3.67 1.99 1.23
N THR A 81 4.28 2.55 0.19
CA THR A 81 4.05 3.93 -0.26
C THR A 81 3.69 3.91 -1.75
N ILE A 82 2.53 4.47 -2.07
CA ILE A 82 1.93 4.49 -3.42
C ILE A 82 1.38 5.89 -3.74
N ASN A 83 2.01 6.92 -3.19
CA ASN A 83 1.54 8.30 -3.34
C ASN A 83 1.55 8.75 -4.80
N GLU A 84 0.73 9.73 -5.14
CA GLU A 84 0.75 10.35 -6.48
C GLU A 84 0.63 9.32 -7.60
N ASN A 85 -0.44 8.53 -7.53
CA ASN A 85 -0.82 7.55 -8.55
C ASN A 85 -2.27 7.80 -8.98
N MET A 86 -2.84 6.90 -9.77
CA MET A 86 -4.20 7.00 -10.32
C MET A 86 -5.12 5.91 -9.78
N ILE A 87 -4.82 5.39 -8.58
CA ILE A 87 -5.49 4.21 -8.02
C ILE A 87 -6.91 4.57 -7.61
N THR A 88 -7.89 3.82 -8.11
CA THR A 88 -9.32 4.04 -7.79
C THR A 88 -9.85 3.12 -6.70
N GLU A 89 -9.22 1.95 -6.52
CA GLU A 89 -9.60 0.96 -5.51
C GLU A 89 -8.39 0.15 -5.02
N LEU A 90 -8.47 -0.29 -3.76
CA LEU A 90 -7.51 -1.22 -3.17
C LEU A 90 -8.09 -2.64 -3.18
N PRO A 91 -7.29 -3.67 -3.48
CA PRO A 91 -7.77 -5.04 -3.48
C PRO A 91 -8.14 -5.47 -2.05
N PRO A 92 -9.21 -6.27 -1.86
CA PRO A 92 -9.56 -6.80 -0.55
C PRO A 92 -8.45 -7.60 0.13
N THR A 93 -7.50 -8.15 -0.64
CA THR A 93 -6.34 -8.88 -0.11
C THR A 93 -5.36 -7.99 0.66
N ILE A 94 -5.48 -6.66 0.62
CA ILE A 94 -4.69 -5.75 1.47
C ILE A 94 -4.84 -6.10 2.97
N GLY A 95 -6.01 -6.59 3.37
CA GLY A 95 -6.27 -7.05 4.75
C GLY A 95 -5.46 -8.26 5.20
N HIS A 96 -4.75 -8.92 4.28
CA HIS A 96 -3.83 -10.02 4.60
C HIS A 96 -2.46 -9.53 5.08
N LEU A 97 -2.13 -8.24 4.87
CA LEU A 97 -0.85 -7.65 5.25
C LEU A 97 -0.81 -7.37 6.75
N ARG A 98 -0.72 -8.43 7.56
CA ARG A 98 -0.80 -8.35 9.03
C ARG A 98 0.41 -7.68 9.66
N ASN A 99 1.55 -7.59 8.97
CA ASN A 99 2.76 -6.92 9.45
C ASN A 99 2.87 -5.46 8.99
N LEU A 100 1.93 -4.98 8.16
CA LEU A 100 1.95 -3.61 7.66
C LEU A 100 1.87 -2.62 8.83
N GLN A 101 2.83 -1.71 8.90
CA GLN A 101 2.94 -0.66 9.93
C GLN A 101 2.65 0.72 9.33
N THR A 102 3.09 0.95 8.10
CA THR A 102 2.96 2.22 7.40
C THR A 102 2.33 1.99 6.04
N PHE A 103 1.18 2.62 5.81
CA PHE A 103 0.54 2.66 4.51
C PHE A 103 0.22 4.10 4.13
N ILE A 104 0.85 4.58 3.06
CA ILE A 104 0.69 5.94 2.55
C ILE A 104 0.25 5.84 1.09
N ALA A 105 -0.97 6.31 0.81
CA ALA A 105 -1.61 6.26 -0.49
C ALA A 105 -2.24 7.63 -0.82
N ASP A 106 -1.53 8.69 -0.49
CA ASP A 106 -1.97 10.07 -0.69
C ASP A 106 -2.04 10.40 -2.19
N CYS A 107 -2.80 11.44 -2.55
CA CYS A 107 -2.89 11.96 -3.92
C CYS A 107 -3.23 10.86 -4.94
N ASN A 108 -4.31 10.12 -4.67
CA ASN A 108 -4.84 9.07 -5.53
C ASN A 108 -6.33 9.35 -5.84
N LYS A 109 -7.04 8.37 -6.39
CA LYS A 109 -8.46 8.49 -6.74
C LYS A 109 -9.33 7.50 -5.97
N ILE A 110 -8.87 7.04 -4.80
CA ILE A 110 -9.51 5.96 -4.04
C ILE A 110 -10.88 6.43 -3.57
N GLU A 111 -11.94 5.73 -4.00
CA GLU A 111 -13.32 6.10 -3.65
C GLU A 111 -13.82 5.43 -2.37
N ARG A 112 -13.26 4.26 -2.05
CA ARG A 112 -13.61 3.45 -0.88
C ARG A 112 -12.41 2.63 -0.42
N LEU A 113 -12.35 2.36 0.88
CA LEU A 113 -11.48 1.34 1.43
C LEU A 113 -12.23 -0.01 1.47
N PRO A 114 -11.55 -1.14 1.19
CA PRO A 114 -12.15 -2.45 1.44
C PRO A 114 -12.29 -2.69 2.95
N ASP A 115 -13.39 -3.28 3.41
CA ASP A 115 -13.62 -3.59 4.83
C ASP A 115 -12.50 -4.44 5.45
N SER A 116 -11.83 -5.24 4.61
CA SER A 116 -10.69 -6.04 5.01
C SER A 116 -9.50 -5.22 5.50
N ILE A 117 -9.37 -3.93 5.17
CA ILE A 117 -8.29 -3.07 5.70
C ILE A 117 -8.28 -3.07 7.23
N CYS A 118 -9.44 -3.23 7.87
CA CYS A 118 -9.62 -3.33 9.33
C CYS A 118 -8.93 -4.57 9.94
N SER A 119 -8.37 -5.46 9.12
CA SER A 119 -7.57 -6.62 9.53
C SER A 119 -6.07 -6.31 9.70
N CYS A 120 -5.60 -5.17 9.22
CA CYS A 120 -4.20 -4.74 9.31
C CYS A 120 -3.88 -4.18 10.71
N ASN A 121 -4.00 -5.02 11.74
CA ASN A 121 -3.98 -4.62 13.16
C ASN A 121 -2.67 -3.96 13.63
N ASN A 122 -1.57 -4.11 12.87
CA ASN A 122 -0.27 -3.53 13.18
C ASN A 122 -0.04 -2.16 12.53
N VAL A 123 -0.98 -1.66 11.70
CA VAL A 123 -0.84 -0.36 11.05
C VAL A 123 -0.83 0.73 12.10
N ARG A 124 0.21 1.55 12.07
CA ARG A 124 0.44 2.71 12.94
C ARG A 124 0.19 4.01 12.20
N ILE A 125 0.52 4.05 10.91
CA ILE A 125 0.33 5.21 10.05
C ILE A 125 -0.52 4.77 8.86
N LEU A 126 -1.69 5.38 8.73
CA LEU A 126 -2.58 5.24 7.57
C LEU A 126 -2.81 6.64 6.99
N SER A 127 -2.24 6.92 5.83
CA SER A 127 -2.42 8.18 5.12
C SER A 127 -3.13 7.92 3.79
N LEU A 128 -4.27 8.61 3.62
CA LEU A 128 -5.14 8.56 2.45
C LEU A 128 -5.57 9.99 2.09
N ALA A 129 -4.69 10.96 2.30
CA ALA A 129 -4.95 12.35 1.97
C ALA A 129 -5.19 12.52 0.47
N GLU A 130 -5.97 13.54 0.10
CA GLU A 130 -6.17 13.92 -1.30
C GLU A 130 -6.66 12.74 -2.16
N ASN A 131 -7.75 12.11 -1.70
CA ASN A 131 -8.42 11.01 -2.36
C ASN A 131 -9.92 11.31 -2.54
N ASN A 132 -10.68 10.34 -3.04
CA ASN A 132 -12.11 10.48 -3.31
C ASN A 132 -13.01 9.78 -2.27
N LEU A 133 -12.50 9.53 -1.05
CA LEU A 133 -13.22 8.73 -0.05
C LEU A 133 -14.52 9.43 0.38
N LYS A 134 -15.63 8.69 0.31
CA LYS A 134 -16.96 9.16 0.75
C LYS A 134 -17.36 8.65 2.13
N TYR A 135 -16.86 7.47 2.48
CA TYR A 135 -17.08 6.78 3.74
C TYR A 135 -15.83 5.97 4.13
N LEU A 136 -15.74 5.65 5.41
CA LEU A 136 -14.76 4.70 5.95
C LEU A 136 -15.51 3.43 6.39
N PRO A 137 -14.84 2.27 6.43
CA PRO A 137 -15.43 1.05 6.97
C PRO A 137 -15.90 1.21 8.42
N ASP A 138 -17.06 0.65 8.74
CA ASP A 138 -17.64 0.77 10.09
C ASP A 138 -16.76 0.14 11.17
N ASP A 139 -15.95 -0.85 10.81
CA ASP A 139 -15.02 -1.57 11.70
C ASP A 139 -13.60 -0.96 11.77
N LEU A 140 -13.38 0.27 11.26
CA LEU A 140 -12.05 0.88 11.23
C LEU A 140 -11.40 0.99 12.64
N GLY A 141 -12.22 1.06 13.69
CA GLY A 141 -11.79 0.98 15.09
C GLY A 141 -10.97 -0.25 15.48
N ARG A 142 -11.00 -1.33 14.68
CA ARG A 142 -10.18 -2.54 14.90
C ARG A 142 -8.69 -2.33 14.70
N LEU A 143 -8.29 -1.24 14.04
CA LEU A 143 -6.89 -0.83 13.87
C LEU A 143 -6.31 -0.33 15.20
N SER A 144 -6.17 -1.20 16.18
CA SER A 144 -5.81 -0.86 17.56
C SER A 144 -4.40 -0.29 17.73
N SER A 145 -3.51 -0.55 16.77
CA SER A 145 -2.14 0.02 16.75
C SER A 145 -2.06 1.39 16.08
N LEU A 146 -3.15 1.89 15.48
CA LEU A 146 -3.15 3.11 14.69
C LEU A 146 -2.84 4.33 15.56
N GLN A 147 -1.89 5.14 15.10
CA GLN A 147 -1.42 6.34 15.79
C GLN A 147 -1.68 7.59 14.96
N VAL A 148 -1.58 7.49 13.65
CA VAL A 148 -1.80 8.60 12.72
C VAL A 148 -2.76 8.13 11.64
N LEU A 149 -3.87 8.85 11.49
CA LEU A 149 -4.86 8.64 10.43
C LEU A 149 -5.01 9.93 9.64
N ASN A 150 -4.39 10.04 8.47
CA ASN A 150 -4.54 11.24 7.66
C ASN A 150 -5.60 11.03 6.57
N LEU A 151 -6.65 11.85 6.61
CA LEU A 151 -7.80 11.79 5.71
C LEU A 151 -8.09 13.16 5.06
N CYS A 152 -7.15 14.11 5.15
CA CYS A 152 -7.40 15.46 4.65
C CYS A 152 -7.75 15.46 3.16
N ASN A 153 -8.54 16.44 2.72
CA ASN A 153 -8.93 16.59 1.31
C ASN A 153 -9.59 15.34 0.71
N ASN A 154 -10.57 14.77 1.42
CA ASN A 154 -11.49 13.75 0.92
C ASN A 154 -12.95 14.28 0.91
N TYR A 155 -13.91 13.43 0.54
CA TYR A 155 -15.35 13.76 0.50
C TYR A 155 -16.13 13.06 1.63
N LEU A 156 -15.49 12.84 2.78
CA LEU A 156 -16.10 12.16 3.92
C LEU A 156 -17.26 12.99 4.49
N THR A 157 -18.41 12.34 4.66
CA THR A 157 -19.61 12.97 5.25
C THR A 157 -19.77 12.71 6.74
N TYR A 158 -19.11 11.66 7.25
CA TYR A 158 -19.05 11.31 8.66
C TYR A 158 -17.81 10.46 8.92
N LEU A 159 -17.46 10.33 10.19
CA LEU A 159 -16.47 9.37 10.67
C LEU A 159 -17.19 8.22 11.42
N PRO A 160 -16.76 6.96 11.26
CA PRO A 160 -17.41 5.83 11.92
C PRO A 160 -17.20 5.89 13.43
N PHE A 161 -18.23 5.56 14.20
CA PHE A 161 -18.18 5.60 15.67
C PHE A 161 -17.06 4.72 16.25
N SER A 162 -16.69 3.65 15.53
CA SER A 162 -15.60 2.75 15.93
C SER A 162 -14.24 3.44 16.05
N LEU A 163 -14.02 4.62 15.45
CA LEU A 163 -12.77 5.38 15.69
C LEU A 163 -12.51 5.66 17.17
N THR A 164 -13.56 5.74 18.00
CA THR A 164 -13.43 5.89 19.46
C THR A 164 -12.76 4.69 20.15
N GLN A 165 -12.68 3.54 19.47
CA GLN A 165 -12.02 2.33 19.96
C GLN A 165 -10.49 2.35 19.74
N ILE A 166 -9.99 3.27 18.90
CA ILE A 166 -8.56 3.41 18.61
C ILE A 166 -7.88 4.19 19.73
N THR A 167 -7.50 3.46 20.79
CA THR A 167 -6.92 4.05 22.01
C THR A 167 -5.52 4.66 21.82
N ASN A 168 -4.79 4.28 20.77
CA ASN A 168 -3.43 4.77 20.49
C ASN A 168 -3.39 5.96 19.50
N LEU A 169 -4.54 6.45 19.05
CA LEU A 169 -4.61 7.52 18.05
C LEU A 169 -4.09 8.84 18.62
N LYS A 170 -3.12 9.44 17.94
CA LYS A 170 -2.44 10.68 18.32
C LYS A 170 -2.78 11.84 17.39
N ALA A 171 -3.09 11.57 16.13
CA ALA A 171 -3.42 12.57 15.12
C ALA A 171 -4.44 12.03 14.10
N ILE A 172 -5.37 12.91 13.70
CA ILE A 172 -6.36 12.71 12.64
C ILE A 172 -6.55 13.98 11.82
#